data_AF-A0A534SET2-F1
#
_entry.id   AF-A0A534SET2-F1
#
_cell.length_a   1.000
_cell.length_b   1.000
_cell.length_c   1.000
_cell.angle_alpha   90.00
_cell.angle_beta   90.00
_cell.angle_gamma   90.00
#
_symmetry.space_group_name_H-M   'P 1'
#
loop_
_entity.id
_entity.type
_entity.pdbx_description
1 polymer ?
#
loop_
_entity_poly.entity_id
_entity_poly.type
_entity_poly.pdbx_seq_one_letter_code
_entity_poly.pdbx_strand_id
1 'polypeptide(L)'
;MARLSELESDHRFIVYEADAVFSSWTQRCIRQADLILIVTETSSVPTLSSLEVVRGYFSSGQITADIELVLLHNRNHDAEVKTDRWLSVLPVNNHHHVITSSIADLNKLVRLLTGTAVGLVLSGGGARGFAHIGVIRALYESGIPIDAIGGTSMGAVIAAQHALGWDWQTMARVNQCEWPRCEPQKNYTLPLVALNSGKRMDQMLRRVFEGAEIENLKTRYFCVSTNLTRADAMIHHRGTLWKAVRASVSIPGVGPPAIENGEILVDGGLINNLPVDVMKKLCQGFALAVDVSEQLEFKSKLTESYTLSGWKLLWQRLNPFSERPDIPNILNILYRTTTVGSIRCIESAKNEADLYLNPPVSKFGVFDWSSIDKIIDAGYQDTLRRLEQCDTAAFPRHVNPQATD
;
A
#
# COMPACT_ATOMS: atom_id res chain seq x y z
N MET A 1 -40.82 -19.90 1.77
CA MET A 1 -39.50 -20.53 1.96
C MET A 1 -38.96 -21.09 0.65
N ALA A 2 -39.74 -21.90 -0.10
CA ALA A 2 -39.30 -22.48 -1.37
C ALA A 2 -38.65 -21.51 -2.37
N ARG A 3 -39.26 -20.34 -2.61
CA ARG A 3 -38.75 -19.34 -3.58
C ARG A 3 -37.39 -18.73 -3.21
N LEU A 4 -37.08 -18.56 -1.92
CA LEU A 4 -35.78 -18.00 -1.50
C LEU A 4 -34.68 -19.04 -1.65
N SER A 5 -34.96 -20.29 -1.25
CA SER A 5 -34.02 -21.40 -1.43
C SER A 5 -33.77 -21.74 -2.90
N GLU A 6 -34.77 -21.58 -3.76
CA GLU A 6 -34.62 -21.70 -5.22
C GLU A 6 -33.69 -20.61 -5.78
N LEU A 7 -33.92 -19.35 -5.42
CA LEU A 7 -33.02 -18.26 -5.80
C LEU A 7 -31.60 -18.50 -5.29
N GLU A 8 -31.42 -18.92 -4.03
CA GLU A 8 -30.13 -19.29 -3.40
C GLU A 8 -29.41 -20.41 -4.15
N SER A 9 -30.15 -21.31 -4.80
CA SER A 9 -29.56 -22.38 -5.62
C SER A 9 -29.20 -21.90 -7.03
N ASP A 10 -29.96 -20.96 -7.60
CA ASP A 10 -29.83 -20.55 -9.00
C ASP A 10 -28.84 -19.37 -9.20
N HIS A 11 -28.60 -18.59 -8.15
CA HIS A 11 -27.74 -17.41 -8.20
C HIS A 11 -26.53 -17.52 -7.28
N ARG A 12 -25.34 -17.22 -7.83
CA ARG A 12 -24.09 -17.15 -7.03
C ARG A 12 -24.12 -16.06 -5.96
N PHE A 13 -24.79 -14.94 -6.25
CA PHE A 13 -24.91 -13.81 -5.33
C PHE A 13 -26.36 -13.40 -5.21
N ILE A 14 -26.81 -13.16 -3.97
CA ILE A 14 -28.15 -12.66 -3.67
C ILE A 14 -28.01 -11.52 -2.69
N VAL A 15 -28.72 -10.42 -2.98
CA VAL A 15 -28.74 -9.24 -2.13
C VAL A 15 -30.08 -9.17 -1.44
N TYR A 16 -30.03 -9.13 -0.10
CA TYR A 16 -31.20 -8.88 0.73
C TYR A 16 -31.24 -7.41 1.14
N GLU A 17 -32.30 -6.70 0.75
CA GLU A 17 -32.59 -5.38 1.28
C GLU A 17 -33.35 -5.53 2.61
N ALA A 18 -32.70 -5.15 3.71
CA ALA A 18 -33.30 -5.17 5.04
C ALA A 18 -34.24 -3.96 5.23
N ASP A 19 -35.24 -4.11 6.09
CA ASP A 19 -36.10 -2.98 6.45
C ASP A 19 -35.34 -1.96 7.32
N ALA A 20 -35.72 -0.69 7.24
CA ALA A 20 -35.17 0.37 8.09
C ALA A 20 -35.45 0.18 9.59
N VAL A 21 -36.41 -0.68 9.92
CA VAL A 21 -36.76 -1.08 11.30
C VAL A 21 -36.44 -2.55 11.50
N PHE A 22 -36.27 -2.95 12.76
CA PHE A 22 -36.00 -4.35 13.08
C PHE A 22 -37.26 -5.21 12.96
N SER A 23 -37.48 -5.73 11.75
CA SER A 23 -38.57 -6.64 11.43
C SER A 23 -38.12 -8.11 11.46
N SER A 24 -39.09 -9.03 11.37
CA SER A 24 -38.80 -10.45 11.17
C SER A 24 -38.10 -10.74 9.84
N TRP A 25 -38.24 -9.85 8.85
CA TRP A 25 -37.49 -9.90 7.60
C TRP A 25 -36.03 -9.51 7.82
N THR A 26 -35.75 -8.37 8.45
CA THR A 26 -34.39 -7.95 8.80
C THR A 26 -33.64 -9.02 9.63
N GLN A 27 -34.32 -9.64 10.60
CA GLN A 27 -33.76 -10.76 11.36
C GLN A 27 -33.37 -11.94 10.47
N ARG A 28 -34.19 -12.27 9.47
CA ARG A 28 -33.89 -13.34 8.51
C ARG A 28 -32.70 -12.99 7.63
N CYS A 29 -32.65 -11.76 7.10
CA CYS A 29 -31.53 -11.28 6.29
C CYS A 29 -30.21 -11.44 7.04
N ILE A 30 -30.14 -10.97 8.29
CA ILE A 30 -28.94 -11.06 9.13
C ILE A 30 -28.53 -12.52 9.37
N ARG A 31 -29.49 -13.41 9.64
CA ARG A 31 -29.20 -14.83 9.94
C ARG A 31 -28.71 -15.62 8.73
N GLN A 32 -29.12 -15.26 7.52
CA GLN A 32 -28.76 -15.97 6.29
C GLN A 32 -27.56 -15.36 5.56
N ALA A 33 -27.19 -14.13 5.88
CA ALA A 33 -26.10 -13.44 5.21
C ALA A 33 -24.74 -14.08 5.52
N ASP A 34 -23.90 -14.22 4.49
CA ASP A 34 -22.46 -14.45 4.65
C ASP A 34 -21.70 -13.13 4.84
N LEU A 35 -22.28 -12.03 4.35
CA LEU A 35 -21.74 -10.67 4.42
C LEU A 35 -22.86 -9.66 4.66
N ILE A 36 -22.68 -8.77 5.64
CA ILE A 36 -23.63 -7.71 5.97
C ILE A 36 -23.03 -6.35 5.60
N LEU A 37 -23.75 -5.59 4.76
CA LEU A 37 -23.38 -4.23 4.39
C LEU A 37 -24.17 -3.21 5.22
N ILE A 38 -23.46 -2.38 5.97
CA ILE A 38 -24.04 -1.20 6.62
C ILE A 38 -23.84 -0.02 5.68
N VAL A 39 -24.91 0.45 5.05
CA VAL A 39 -24.86 1.56 4.09
C VAL A 39 -25.33 2.84 4.75
N THR A 40 -24.52 3.90 4.68
CA THR A 40 -24.86 5.20 5.28
C THR A 40 -24.21 6.35 4.53
N GLU A 41 -24.80 7.54 4.63
CA GLU A 41 -24.22 8.76 4.07
C GLU A 41 -23.08 9.28 4.94
N THR A 42 -22.08 9.90 4.32
CA THR A 42 -20.96 10.49 5.04
C THR A 42 -21.36 11.66 5.94
N SER A 43 -22.45 12.36 5.65
CA SER A 43 -23.06 13.40 6.50
C SER A 43 -23.71 12.84 7.77
N SER A 44 -24.04 11.55 7.79
CA SER A 44 -24.73 10.94 8.93
C SER A 44 -23.79 10.79 10.12
N VAL A 45 -24.38 10.71 11.31
CA VAL A 45 -23.68 10.44 12.57
C VAL A 45 -24.15 9.09 13.07
N PRO A 46 -23.26 8.19 13.52
CA PRO A 46 -23.68 6.93 14.11
C PRO A 46 -24.51 7.18 15.38
N THR A 47 -25.83 7.08 15.28
CA THR A 47 -26.74 7.16 16.42
C THR A 47 -26.94 5.80 17.06
N LEU A 48 -26.94 5.76 18.40
CA LEU A 48 -27.05 4.52 19.18
C LEU A 48 -28.29 3.70 18.79
N SER A 49 -29.45 4.33 18.57
CA SER A 49 -30.71 3.64 18.24
C SER A 49 -30.66 2.84 16.94
N SER A 50 -29.98 3.35 15.91
CA SER A 50 -29.86 2.69 14.60
C SER A 50 -28.87 1.52 14.64
N LEU A 51 -27.96 1.54 15.61
CA LEU A 51 -26.90 0.56 15.77
C LEU A 51 -27.16 -0.46 16.88
N GLU A 52 -28.13 -0.20 17.78
CA GLU A 52 -28.52 -1.08 18.89
C GLU A 52 -28.95 -2.46 18.41
N VAL A 53 -29.66 -2.52 17.29
CA VAL A 53 -30.08 -3.77 16.66
C VAL A 53 -28.88 -4.60 16.20
N VAL A 54 -27.98 -3.96 15.45
CA VAL A 54 -26.75 -4.59 14.95
C VAL A 54 -25.89 -5.05 16.14
N ARG A 55 -25.70 -4.17 17.14
CA ARG A 55 -24.95 -4.46 18.37
C ARG A 55 -25.56 -5.59 19.21
N GLY A 56 -26.88 -5.61 19.38
CA GLY A 56 -27.57 -6.65 20.14
C GLY A 56 -27.36 -8.04 19.54
N TYR A 57 -27.41 -8.15 18.21
CA TYR A 57 -27.11 -9.40 17.53
C TYR A 57 -25.64 -9.80 17.64
N PHE A 58 -24.71 -8.85 17.54
CA PHE A 58 -23.28 -9.12 17.80
C PHE A 58 -23.01 -9.63 19.21
N SER A 59 -23.53 -8.95 20.24
CA SER A 59 -23.32 -9.33 21.64
C SER A 59 -23.91 -10.69 21.98
N SER A 60 -24.90 -11.16 21.22
CA SER A 60 -25.49 -12.49 21.38
C SER A 60 -24.68 -13.63 20.73
N GLY A 61 -23.63 -13.31 19.96
CA GLY A 61 -22.83 -14.31 19.23
C GLY A 61 -23.58 -15.01 18.09
N GLN A 62 -24.71 -14.44 17.64
CA GLN A 62 -25.57 -15.03 16.61
C GLN A 62 -25.19 -14.64 15.17
N ILE A 63 -24.24 -13.72 15.00
CA ILE A 63 -23.73 -13.31 13.69
C ILE A 63 -22.41 -14.02 13.44
N THR A 64 -22.37 -14.81 12.37
CA THR A 64 -21.14 -15.41 11.82
C THR A 64 -20.64 -14.69 10.56
N ALA A 65 -21.44 -13.79 10.01
CA ALA A 65 -21.15 -13.01 8.82
C ALA A 65 -20.10 -11.93 9.07
N ASP A 66 -19.27 -11.65 8.06
CA ASP A 66 -18.45 -10.44 8.06
C ASP A 66 -19.34 -9.20 7.91
N ILE A 67 -18.92 -8.08 8.50
CA ILE A 67 -19.64 -6.82 8.40
C ILE A 67 -18.75 -5.77 7.76
N GLU A 68 -19.27 -5.11 6.73
CA GLU A 68 -18.59 -4.05 6.03
C GLU A 68 -19.41 -2.76 6.01
N LEU A 69 -18.73 -1.63 6.21
CA LEU A 69 -19.32 -0.30 6.16
C LEU A 69 -19.20 0.30 4.76
N VAL A 70 -20.29 0.77 4.19
CA VAL A 70 -20.32 1.51 2.92
C VAL A 70 -20.72 2.96 3.20
N LEU A 71 -19.76 3.86 3.03
CA LEU A 71 -19.92 5.30 3.19
C LEU A 71 -20.19 5.96 1.83
N LEU A 72 -21.41 6.47 1.68
CA LEU A 72 -21.89 7.09 0.45
C LEU A 72 -21.56 8.58 0.43
N HIS A 73 -20.86 9.00 -0.62
CA HIS A 73 -20.54 10.39 -0.92
C HIS A 73 -21.46 10.91 -2.03
N ASN A 74 -22.08 12.07 -1.82
CA ASN A 74 -23.11 12.59 -2.74
C ASN A 74 -22.59 13.09 -4.09
N ARG A 75 -21.37 13.64 -4.16
CA ARG A 75 -20.82 14.24 -5.40
C ARG A 75 -19.36 13.91 -5.64
N ASN A 76 -18.52 14.13 -4.64
CA ASN A 76 -17.08 13.91 -4.68
C ASN A 76 -16.65 13.18 -3.41
N HIS A 77 -15.50 12.50 -3.48
CA HIS A 77 -14.87 11.92 -2.29
C HIS A 77 -14.50 13.03 -1.31
N ASP A 78 -15.06 12.97 -0.12
CA ASP A 78 -14.72 13.83 1.01
C ASP A 78 -13.65 13.14 1.87
N ALA A 79 -12.47 13.75 1.98
CA ALA A 79 -11.38 13.23 2.79
C ALA A 79 -11.54 13.53 4.30
N GLU A 80 -12.53 14.36 4.68
CA GLU A 80 -12.77 14.81 6.05
C GLU A 80 -13.95 14.08 6.73
N VAL A 81 -14.42 12.98 6.15
CA VAL A 81 -15.60 12.19 6.59
C VAL A 81 -15.51 11.65 8.02
N LYS A 82 -14.31 11.66 8.62
CA LYS A 82 -14.02 11.13 9.96
C LYS A 82 -14.55 9.70 10.09
N THR A 83 -14.09 8.81 9.21
CA THR A 83 -14.51 7.40 9.19
C THR A 83 -14.26 6.72 10.54
N ASP A 84 -13.25 7.17 11.30
CA ASP A 84 -12.92 6.73 12.66
C ASP A 84 -14.12 6.74 13.63
N ARG A 85 -15.04 7.71 13.50
CA ARG A 85 -16.24 7.78 14.35
C ARG A 85 -17.20 6.61 14.15
N TRP A 86 -17.21 6.01 12.95
CA TRP A 86 -17.98 4.82 12.66
C TRP A 86 -17.23 3.57 13.12
N LEU A 87 -15.93 3.50 12.81
CA LEU A 87 -15.07 2.35 13.13
C LEU A 87 -14.85 2.14 14.63
N SER A 88 -14.99 3.18 15.45
CA SER A 88 -14.91 3.10 16.92
C SER A 88 -16.20 2.58 17.57
N VAL A 89 -17.33 2.66 16.86
CA VAL A 89 -18.65 2.28 17.37
C VAL A 89 -19.10 0.92 16.82
N LEU A 90 -18.74 0.62 15.56
CA LEU A 90 -19.13 -0.58 14.85
C LEU A 90 -17.99 -1.59 14.76
N PRO A 91 -18.24 -2.87 15.05
CA PRO A 91 -17.27 -3.93 14.84
C PRO A 91 -17.26 -4.34 13.36
N VAL A 92 -16.82 -3.44 12.47
CA VAL A 92 -16.71 -3.74 11.04
C VAL A 92 -15.36 -4.35 10.70
N ASN A 93 -15.39 -5.35 9.83
CA ASN A 93 -14.24 -6.01 9.24
C ASN A 93 -13.56 -5.08 8.23
N ASN A 94 -14.34 -4.43 7.36
CA ASN A 94 -13.84 -3.46 6.37
C ASN A 94 -14.77 -2.25 6.21
N HIS A 95 -14.27 -1.24 5.50
CA HIS A 95 -15.07 -0.10 5.06
C HIS A 95 -14.77 0.26 3.60
N HIS A 96 -15.70 0.97 2.98
CA HIS A 96 -15.67 1.39 1.59
C HIS A 96 -16.21 2.81 1.44
N HIS A 97 -15.51 3.60 0.64
CA HIS A 97 -16.00 4.90 0.19
C HIS A 97 -16.50 4.80 -1.25
N VAL A 98 -17.75 5.21 -1.46
CA VAL A 98 -18.43 5.12 -2.75
C VAL A 98 -19.06 6.46 -3.09
N ILE A 99 -18.68 7.05 -4.22
CA ILE A 99 -19.38 8.21 -4.77
C ILE A 99 -20.63 7.72 -5.50
N THR A 100 -21.82 8.14 -5.04
CA THR A 100 -23.11 7.62 -5.54
C THR A 100 -23.34 7.90 -7.03
N SER A 101 -22.80 9.00 -7.55
CA SER A 101 -22.87 9.35 -8.97
C SER A 101 -21.81 8.66 -9.84
N SER A 102 -20.90 7.88 -9.25
CA SER A 102 -19.77 7.25 -9.96
C SER A 102 -20.01 5.76 -10.17
N ILE A 103 -20.33 5.39 -11.42
CA ILE A 103 -20.42 3.98 -11.84
C ILE A 103 -19.08 3.26 -11.62
N ALA A 104 -17.95 3.95 -11.77
CA ALA A 104 -16.63 3.37 -11.53
C ALA A 104 -16.43 2.97 -10.06
N ASP A 105 -16.90 3.78 -9.11
CA ASP A 105 -16.80 3.45 -7.68
C ASP A 105 -17.79 2.35 -7.28
N LEU A 106 -18.99 2.33 -7.87
CA LEU A 106 -19.92 1.21 -7.70
C LEU A 106 -19.32 -0.10 -8.23
N ASN A 107 -18.69 -0.07 -9.42
CA ASN A 107 -18.00 -1.23 -9.97
C ASN A 107 -16.81 -1.66 -9.10
N LYS A 108 -16.08 -0.72 -8.47
CA LYS A 108 -15.04 -1.02 -7.47
C LYS A 108 -15.63 -1.77 -6.28
N LEU A 109 -16.73 -1.27 -5.72
CA LEU A 109 -17.42 -1.94 -4.61
C LEU A 109 -17.84 -3.35 -5.02
N VAL A 110 -18.51 -3.51 -6.17
CA VAL A 110 -18.93 -4.82 -6.67
C VAL A 110 -17.75 -5.77 -6.76
N ARG A 111 -16.64 -5.36 -7.40
CA ARG A 111 -15.44 -6.21 -7.50
C ARG A 111 -14.87 -6.64 -6.15
N LEU A 112 -14.86 -5.73 -5.17
CA LEU A 112 -14.40 -6.04 -3.81
C LEU A 112 -15.31 -7.06 -3.13
N LEU A 113 -16.63 -6.92 -3.29
CA LEU A 113 -17.62 -7.83 -2.69
C LEU A 113 -17.67 -9.19 -3.38
N THR A 114 -17.41 -9.26 -4.68
CA THR A 114 -17.50 -10.51 -5.46
C THR A 114 -16.19 -11.28 -5.54
N GLY A 115 -15.13 -10.80 -4.89
CA GLY A 115 -13.81 -11.44 -4.91
C GLY A 115 -13.09 -11.33 -6.26
N THR A 116 -13.40 -10.29 -7.05
CA THR A 116 -12.82 -10.05 -8.37
C THR A 116 -12.07 -8.71 -8.41
N ALA A 117 -11.69 -8.19 -7.26
CA ALA A 117 -10.94 -6.95 -7.14
C ALA A 117 -9.47 -7.15 -7.52
N VAL A 118 -8.84 -6.07 -7.97
CA VAL A 118 -7.41 -6.04 -8.30
C VAL A 118 -6.66 -5.31 -7.19
N GLY A 119 -5.84 -6.05 -6.47
CA GLY A 119 -4.93 -5.55 -5.45
C GLY A 119 -3.54 -5.31 -6.01
N LEU A 120 -2.99 -4.10 -5.84
CA LEU A 120 -1.63 -3.73 -6.24
C LEU A 120 -0.68 -3.67 -5.04
N VAL A 121 0.42 -4.41 -5.09
CA VAL A 121 1.43 -4.48 -4.02
C VAL A 121 2.76 -3.93 -4.52
N LEU A 122 3.31 -2.95 -3.82
CA LEU A 122 4.50 -2.20 -4.22
C LEU A 122 5.66 -2.43 -3.26
N SER A 123 6.78 -2.96 -3.75
CA SER A 123 7.94 -3.22 -2.90
C SER A 123 8.70 -1.94 -2.49
N GLY A 124 9.52 -2.06 -1.45
CA GLY A 124 10.56 -1.08 -1.15
C GLY A 124 11.71 -1.13 -2.16
N GLY A 125 12.41 0.00 -2.34
CA GLY A 125 13.44 0.15 -3.38
C GLY A 125 14.23 1.47 -3.37
N GLY A 126 14.00 2.35 -2.38
CA GLY A 126 14.51 3.73 -2.43
C GLY A 126 14.03 4.44 -3.70
N ALA A 127 14.93 5.16 -4.39
CA ALA A 127 14.62 5.86 -5.64
C ALA A 127 14.09 4.94 -6.75
N ARG A 128 14.44 3.65 -6.77
CA ARG A 128 13.91 2.69 -7.75
C ARG A 128 12.38 2.54 -7.65
N GLY A 129 11.80 2.83 -6.49
CA GLY A 129 10.35 2.79 -6.28
C GLY A 129 9.55 3.79 -7.11
N PHE A 130 10.17 4.78 -7.76
CA PHE A 130 9.45 5.62 -8.73
C PHE A 130 8.96 4.84 -9.95
N ALA A 131 9.50 3.64 -10.22
CA ALA A 131 9.02 2.78 -11.29
C ALA A 131 7.55 2.38 -11.07
N HIS A 132 7.11 2.32 -9.81
CA HIS A 132 5.72 2.07 -9.44
C HIS A 132 4.75 3.08 -10.04
N ILE A 133 5.15 4.35 -10.20
CA ILE A 133 4.32 5.36 -10.88
C ILE A 133 4.13 4.97 -12.36
N GLY A 134 5.18 4.47 -13.00
CA GLY A 134 5.12 3.95 -14.37
C GLY A 134 4.21 2.73 -14.50
N VAL A 135 4.27 1.81 -13.52
CA VAL A 135 3.34 0.68 -13.46
C VAL A 135 1.89 1.15 -13.34
N ILE A 136 1.60 2.06 -12.40
CA ILE A 136 0.25 2.62 -12.22
C ILE A 136 -0.24 3.29 -13.51
N ARG A 137 0.63 4.04 -14.20
CA ARG A 137 0.32 4.63 -15.51
C ARG A 137 -0.06 3.56 -16.53
N ALA A 138 0.72 2.49 -16.66
CA ALA A 138 0.45 1.42 -17.62
C ALA A 138 -0.87 0.68 -17.32
N LEU A 139 -1.16 0.40 -16.04
CA LEU A 139 -2.42 -0.20 -15.60
C LEU A 139 -3.62 0.70 -15.93
N TYR A 140 -3.49 2.00 -15.64
CA TYR A 140 -4.52 3.00 -15.95
C TYR A 140 -4.81 3.07 -17.46
N GLU A 141 -3.78 3.21 -18.29
CA GLU A 141 -3.93 3.28 -19.76
C GLU A 141 -4.46 1.97 -20.36
N SER A 142 -4.21 0.83 -19.70
CA SER A 142 -4.73 -0.48 -20.10
C SER A 142 -6.15 -0.77 -19.57
N GLY A 143 -6.75 0.15 -18.82
CA GLY A 143 -8.09 -0.03 -18.24
C GLY A 143 -8.17 -1.09 -17.14
N ILE A 144 -7.04 -1.40 -16.48
CA ILE A 144 -6.98 -2.32 -15.35
C ILE A 144 -7.20 -1.51 -14.06
N PRO A 145 -8.27 -1.79 -13.28
CA PRO A 145 -8.54 -1.07 -12.05
C PRO A 145 -7.50 -1.40 -10.97
N ILE A 146 -7.34 -0.48 -10.01
CA ILE A 146 -6.63 -0.72 -8.75
C ILE A 146 -7.64 -0.50 -7.62
N ASP A 147 -8.19 -1.57 -7.09
CA ASP A 147 -9.28 -1.53 -6.12
C ASP A 147 -8.74 -1.47 -4.67
N ALA A 148 -7.55 -2.03 -4.45
CA ALA A 148 -6.78 -1.93 -3.22
C ALA A 148 -5.29 -1.77 -3.55
N ILE A 149 -4.56 -1.03 -2.71
CA ILE A 149 -3.13 -0.80 -2.92
C ILE A 149 -2.37 -0.85 -1.59
N GLY A 150 -1.14 -1.34 -1.60
CA GLY A 150 -0.28 -1.25 -0.44
C GLY A 150 1.17 -1.48 -0.75
N GLY A 151 2.04 -1.23 0.24
CA GLY A 151 3.46 -1.41 0.00
C GLY A 151 4.36 -1.12 1.19
N THR A 152 5.66 -1.17 0.90
CA THR A 152 6.73 -1.01 1.88
C THR A 152 7.71 0.08 1.43
N SER A 153 8.18 0.92 2.35
CA SER A 153 9.15 1.97 2.09
C SER A 153 8.69 2.91 0.96
N MET A 154 9.46 3.10 -0.11
CA MET A 154 9.01 3.89 -1.27
C MET A 154 7.70 3.36 -1.89
N GLY A 155 7.47 2.04 -1.86
CA GLY A 155 6.19 1.46 -2.27
C GLY A 155 5.01 1.97 -1.44
N ALA A 156 5.19 2.15 -0.12
CA ALA A 156 4.18 2.76 0.75
C ALA A 156 3.89 4.22 0.37
N VAL A 157 4.93 5.00 0.03
CA VAL A 157 4.76 6.39 -0.40
C VAL A 157 3.92 6.49 -1.67
N ILE A 158 4.27 5.72 -2.70
CA ILE A 158 3.55 5.74 -3.98
C ILE A 158 2.13 5.18 -3.81
N ALA A 159 1.97 4.11 -3.03
CA ALA A 159 0.66 3.57 -2.70
C ALA A 159 -0.23 4.59 -2.00
N ALA A 160 0.32 5.36 -1.05
CA ALA A 160 -0.41 6.40 -0.33
C ALA A 160 -0.87 7.54 -1.25
N GLN A 161 0.01 7.98 -2.16
CA GLN A 161 -0.32 9.01 -3.15
C GLN A 161 -1.45 8.56 -4.08
N HIS A 162 -1.40 7.32 -4.57
CA HIS A 162 -2.48 6.76 -5.37
C HIS A 162 -3.78 6.63 -4.56
N ALA A 163 -3.69 6.21 -3.30
CA ALA A 163 -4.85 6.05 -2.42
C ALA A 163 -5.55 7.36 -2.04
N LEU A 164 -4.83 8.48 -2.08
CA LEU A 164 -5.41 9.83 -2.03
C LEU A 164 -6.20 10.20 -3.29
N GLY A 165 -6.11 9.39 -4.34
CA GLY A 165 -6.76 9.63 -5.63
C GLY A 165 -5.92 10.48 -6.60
N TRP A 166 -4.60 10.57 -6.39
CA TRP A 166 -3.73 11.30 -7.31
C TRP A 166 -3.54 10.53 -8.63
N ASP A 167 -3.54 11.27 -9.74
CA ASP A 167 -3.12 10.74 -11.03
C ASP A 167 -1.59 10.58 -11.10
N TRP A 168 -1.13 9.78 -12.06
CA TRP A 168 0.30 9.47 -12.20
C TRP A 168 1.13 10.69 -12.54
N GLN A 169 0.57 11.69 -13.24
CA GLN A 169 1.24 12.95 -13.55
C GLN A 169 1.52 13.78 -12.29
N THR A 170 0.53 13.87 -11.40
CA THR A 170 0.66 14.56 -10.11
C THR A 170 1.66 13.85 -9.23
N MET A 171 1.60 12.51 -9.16
CA MET A 171 2.60 11.71 -8.46
C MET A 171 4.00 12.00 -9.00
N ALA A 172 4.23 11.93 -10.31
CA ALA A 172 5.52 12.20 -10.92
C ALA A 172 6.04 13.61 -10.57
N ARG A 173 5.22 14.64 -10.80
CA ARG A 173 5.57 16.05 -10.56
C ARG A 173 5.90 16.34 -9.11
N VAL A 174 5.10 15.85 -8.16
CA VAL A 174 5.32 16.09 -6.73
C VAL A 174 6.60 15.39 -6.27
N ASN A 175 6.80 14.13 -6.67
CA ASN A 175 7.99 13.39 -6.26
C ASN A 175 9.28 13.99 -6.84
N GLN A 176 9.26 14.49 -8.08
CA GLN A 176 10.38 15.22 -8.69
C GLN A 176 10.75 16.51 -7.92
N CYS A 177 9.76 17.19 -7.36
CA CYS A 177 9.98 18.42 -6.61
C CYS A 177 10.49 18.17 -5.18
N GLU A 178 9.92 17.20 -4.48
CA GLU A 178 10.12 17.03 -3.04
C GLU A 178 11.32 16.13 -2.69
N TRP A 179 11.56 15.03 -3.40
CA TRP A 179 12.61 14.06 -3.03
C TRP A 179 14.04 14.58 -3.15
N PRO A 180 14.44 15.32 -4.21
CA PRO A 180 15.79 15.89 -4.31
C PRO A 180 16.13 16.88 -3.17
N ARG A 181 15.12 17.45 -2.51
CA ARG A 181 15.27 18.33 -1.33
C ARG A 181 15.51 17.55 -0.03
N CYS A 182 15.16 16.27 -0.02
CA CYS A 182 15.20 15.39 1.15
C CYS A 182 16.41 14.44 1.16
N GLU A 183 17.39 14.65 0.29
CA GLU A 183 18.59 13.81 0.20
C GLU A 183 19.28 13.64 1.56
N PRO A 184 19.60 12.39 1.97
CA PRO A 184 20.25 12.13 3.25
C PRO A 184 21.56 12.91 3.45
N GLN A 185 22.28 13.15 2.35
CA GLN A 185 23.56 13.86 2.36
C GLN A 185 23.45 15.34 2.72
N LYS A 186 22.25 15.91 2.66
CA LYS A 186 22.02 17.34 2.93
C LYS A 186 21.57 17.60 4.36
N ASN A 187 21.38 16.57 5.20
CA ASN A 187 20.76 16.70 6.53
C ASN A 187 21.44 15.83 7.60
N TYR A 188 22.77 15.83 7.63
CA TYR A 188 23.53 15.08 8.64
C TYR A 188 23.25 15.56 10.07
N THR A 189 23.25 14.64 11.02
CA THR A 189 23.16 14.89 12.46
C THR A 189 24.33 14.23 13.18
N LEU A 190 24.49 14.48 14.48
CA LEU A 190 25.44 13.72 15.31
C LEU A 190 25.01 12.24 15.30
N PRO A 191 25.83 11.30 14.79
CA PRO A 191 25.41 9.93 14.48
C PRO A 191 25.40 9.03 15.72
N LEU A 192 24.69 9.45 16.77
CA LEU A 192 24.45 8.64 17.98
C LEU A 192 23.35 7.59 17.75
N VAL A 193 22.35 7.94 16.94
CA VAL A 193 21.18 7.08 16.63
C VAL A 193 21.02 6.88 15.12
N ALA A 194 21.25 7.92 14.32
CA ALA A 194 21.12 7.88 12.86
C ALA A 194 22.03 8.91 12.19
N LEU A 195 22.36 8.69 10.92
CA LEU A 195 23.17 9.59 10.11
C LEU A 195 22.46 10.92 9.79
N ASN A 196 21.13 10.92 9.71
CA ASN A 196 20.28 12.08 9.42
C ASN A 196 19.30 12.33 10.58
N SER A 197 18.94 13.60 10.83
CA SER A 197 17.96 14.00 11.86
C SER A 197 16.51 13.60 11.56
N GLY A 198 16.18 13.22 10.32
CA GLY A 198 14.81 12.90 9.90
C GLY A 198 13.90 14.13 9.68
N LYS A 199 14.24 15.30 10.22
CA LYS A 199 13.41 16.52 10.17
C LYS A 199 12.89 16.90 8.78
N ARG A 200 13.73 16.81 7.74
CA ARG A 200 13.32 17.14 6.36
C ARG A 200 12.35 16.12 5.78
N MET A 201 12.53 14.83 6.12
CA MET A 201 11.60 13.78 5.73
C MET A 201 10.25 14.02 6.39
N ASP A 202 10.23 14.31 7.70
CA ASP A 202 8.99 14.60 8.43
C ASP A 202 8.25 15.81 7.84
N GLN A 203 8.97 16.89 7.57
CA GLN A 203 8.39 18.10 6.95
C GLN A 203 7.84 17.82 5.56
N MET A 204 8.54 17.03 4.75
CA MET A 204 8.07 16.64 3.41
C MET A 204 6.83 15.76 3.50
N LEU A 205 6.85 14.69 4.29
CA LEU A 205 5.71 13.80 4.45
C LEU A 205 4.49 14.52 5.02
N ARG A 206 4.68 15.48 5.92
CA ARG A 206 3.60 16.37 6.35
C ARG A 206 3.08 17.24 5.21
N ARG A 207 3.94 17.93 4.45
CA ARG A 207 3.47 18.72 3.29
C ARG A 207 2.67 17.89 2.27
N VAL A 208 3.03 16.63 2.09
CA VAL A 208 2.39 15.74 1.10
C VAL A 208 1.12 15.07 1.66
N PHE A 209 1.09 14.70 2.94
CA PHE A 209 0.08 13.81 3.52
C PHE A 209 -0.59 14.32 4.82
N GLU A 210 -0.26 15.52 5.30
CA GLU A 210 -0.84 16.05 6.54
C GLU A 210 -2.34 16.29 6.40
N GLY A 211 -3.08 15.94 7.46
CA GLY A 211 -4.55 15.97 7.48
C GLY A 211 -5.21 14.71 6.92
N ALA A 212 -4.48 13.82 6.25
CA ALA A 212 -5.02 12.56 5.77
C ALA A 212 -4.93 11.44 6.83
N GLU A 213 -6.05 10.77 7.05
CA GLU A 213 -6.16 9.54 7.85
C GLU A 213 -6.39 8.36 6.90
N ILE A 214 -5.78 7.21 7.17
CA ILE A 214 -5.78 6.06 6.25
C ILE A 214 -7.21 5.58 5.93
N GLU A 215 -8.08 5.55 6.94
CA GLU A 215 -9.48 5.14 6.82
C GLU A 215 -10.38 6.13 6.06
N ASN A 216 -9.86 7.30 5.67
CA ASN A 216 -10.59 8.27 4.84
C ASN A 216 -10.09 8.26 3.38
N LEU A 217 -9.18 7.36 3.02
CA LEU A 217 -8.60 7.31 1.68
C LEU A 217 -9.60 6.80 0.63
N LYS A 218 -9.45 7.27 -0.61
CA LYS A 218 -10.35 6.93 -1.72
C LYS A 218 -10.19 5.47 -2.15
N THR A 219 -8.95 4.99 -2.16
CA THR A 219 -8.62 3.59 -2.44
C THR A 219 -8.15 2.94 -1.15
N ARG A 220 -8.55 1.68 -0.94
CA ARG A 220 -8.15 0.91 0.23
C ARG A 220 -6.61 0.81 0.27
N TYR A 221 -6.03 1.20 1.40
CA TYR A 221 -4.59 1.36 1.55
C TYR A 221 -4.04 0.61 2.77
N PHE A 222 -2.84 0.08 2.64
CA PHE A 222 -2.01 -0.28 3.78
C PHE A 222 -0.53 -0.03 3.51
N CYS A 223 0.27 0.08 4.57
CA CYS A 223 1.71 -0.06 4.47
C CYS A 223 2.33 -0.89 5.58
N VAL A 224 3.54 -1.37 5.36
CA VAL A 224 4.26 -2.20 6.33
C VAL A 224 5.48 -1.49 6.87
N SER A 225 5.65 -1.53 8.18
CA SER A 225 6.90 -1.23 8.88
C SER A 225 7.36 -2.45 9.67
N THR A 226 8.58 -2.41 10.19
CA THR A 226 9.11 -3.46 11.08
C THR A 226 9.07 -2.96 12.51
N ASN A 227 8.46 -3.71 13.42
CA ASN A 227 8.49 -3.42 14.86
C ASN A 227 9.71 -4.11 15.50
N LEU A 228 10.71 -3.33 15.90
CA LEU A 228 11.92 -3.85 16.53
C LEU A 228 11.70 -4.30 17.98
N THR A 229 10.68 -3.80 18.66
CA THR A 229 10.34 -4.21 20.03
C THR A 229 9.78 -5.62 20.05
N ARG A 230 8.91 -5.96 19.08
CA ARG A 230 8.22 -7.26 18.98
C ARG A 230 8.86 -8.22 17.98
N ALA A 231 9.76 -7.73 17.13
CA ALA A 231 10.41 -8.47 16.05
C ALA A 231 9.43 -9.04 15.00
N ASP A 232 8.35 -8.30 14.70
CA ASP A 232 7.35 -8.66 13.70
C ASP A 232 7.02 -7.51 12.74
N ALA A 233 6.30 -7.83 11.66
CA ALA A 233 5.79 -6.85 10.72
C ALA A 233 4.59 -6.10 11.33
N MET A 234 4.64 -4.77 11.31
CA MET A 234 3.54 -3.90 11.71
C MET A 234 2.80 -3.43 10.45
N ILE A 235 1.51 -3.76 10.37
CA ILE A 235 0.64 -3.38 9.26
C ILE A 235 -0.13 -2.11 9.66
N HIS A 236 0.04 -1.05 8.88
CA HIS A 236 -0.65 0.21 9.07
C HIS A 236 -1.81 0.30 8.09
N HIS A 237 -3.03 0.23 8.60
CA HIS A 237 -4.27 0.33 7.80
C HIS A 237 -5.28 1.34 8.38
N ARG A 238 -4.91 2.06 9.46
CA ARG A 238 -5.73 3.08 10.16
C ARG A 238 -4.80 4.12 10.80
N GLY A 239 -5.33 5.32 11.02
CA GLY A 239 -4.65 6.43 11.67
C GLY A 239 -3.88 7.35 10.70
N THR A 240 -3.06 8.23 11.26
CA THR A 240 -2.48 9.36 10.53
C THR A 240 -1.50 8.90 9.44
N LEU A 241 -1.83 9.18 8.18
CA LEU A 241 -1.14 8.64 7.01
C LEU A 241 0.35 8.97 6.98
N TRP A 242 0.71 10.24 7.23
CA TRP A 242 2.12 10.66 7.16
C TRP A 242 3.00 9.95 8.20
N LYS A 243 2.45 9.58 9.36
CA LYS A 243 3.18 8.83 10.41
C LYS A 243 3.39 7.38 10.00
N ALA A 244 2.36 6.72 9.49
CA ALA A 244 2.45 5.34 8.99
C ALA A 244 3.49 5.23 7.86
N VAL A 245 3.41 6.14 6.88
CA VAL A 245 4.40 6.21 5.79
C VAL A 245 5.79 6.51 6.36
N ARG A 246 5.93 7.45 7.30
CA ARG A 246 7.20 7.78 7.95
C ARG A 246 7.84 6.58 8.65
N ALA A 247 7.06 5.76 9.33
CA ALA A 247 7.52 4.50 9.93
C ALA A 247 8.04 3.54 8.85
N SER A 248 7.26 3.36 7.78
CA SER A 248 7.63 2.47 6.65
C SER A 248 8.91 2.88 5.90
N VAL A 249 9.28 4.18 5.88
CA VAL A 249 10.51 4.69 5.24
C VAL A 249 11.68 4.94 6.22
N SER A 250 11.60 4.43 7.44
CA SER A 250 12.60 4.63 8.51
C SER A 250 13.79 3.68 8.38
N ILE A 251 14.67 3.85 7.38
CA ILE A 251 15.82 2.95 7.19
C ILE A 251 16.75 3.00 8.43
N PRO A 252 16.98 1.86 9.12
CA PRO A 252 17.87 1.76 10.28
C PRO A 252 19.25 2.39 10.03
N GLY A 253 19.71 3.22 10.97
CA GLY A 253 21.00 3.90 10.90
C GLY A 253 21.06 5.07 9.92
N VAL A 254 20.18 5.15 8.91
CA VAL A 254 20.10 6.30 8.00
C VAL A 254 19.22 7.40 8.58
N GLY A 255 17.98 7.05 8.97
CA GLY A 255 17.04 7.95 9.64
C GLY A 255 16.73 7.46 11.06
N PRO A 256 16.22 8.32 11.95
CA PRO A 256 15.80 7.88 13.27
C PRO A 256 14.56 6.98 13.15
N PRO A 257 14.43 5.95 14.01
CA PRO A 257 13.25 5.11 14.04
C PRO A 257 12.01 5.94 14.38
N ALA A 258 10.85 5.52 13.90
CA ALA A 258 9.59 6.07 14.36
C ALA A 258 9.26 5.44 15.72
N ILE A 259 8.86 6.27 16.70
CA ILE A 259 8.47 5.80 18.02
C ILE A 259 6.98 6.11 18.18
N GLU A 260 6.18 5.08 18.40
CA GLU A 260 4.73 5.20 18.56
C GLU A 260 4.27 4.28 19.68
N ASN A 261 3.57 4.84 20.67
CA ASN A 261 3.08 4.11 21.85
C ASN A 261 4.16 3.29 22.59
N GLY A 262 5.42 3.75 22.56
CA GLY A 262 6.56 3.05 23.18
C GLY A 262 7.18 1.95 22.31
N GLU A 263 6.62 1.66 21.14
CA GLU A 263 7.18 0.72 20.17
C GLU A 263 8.16 1.42 19.23
N ILE A 264 9.20 0.69 18.83
CA ILE A 264 10.26 1.19 17.93
C ILE A 264 10.02 0.61 16.54
N LEU A 265 9.67 1.48 15.60
CA LEU A 265 9.35 1.11 14.22
C LEU A 265 10.45 1.56 13.25
N VAL A 266 10.83 0.67 12.35
CA VAL A 266 11.78 0.92 11.26
C VAL A 266 11.20 0.48 9.91
N ASP A 267 11.95 0.73 8.84
CA ASP A 267 11.53 0.38 7.48
C ASP A 267 11.05 -1.09 7.38
N GLY A 268 9.91 -1.27 6.72
CA GLY A 268 9.27 -2.58 6.59
C GLY A 268 10.07 -3.58 5.76
N GLY A 269 11.05 -3.10 4.99
CA GLY A 269 11.90 -3.94 4.14
C GLY A 269 12.64 -5.01 4.91
N LEU A 270 12.83 -4.82 6.23
CA LEU A 270 13.57 -5.74 7.09
C LEU A 270 12.86 -7.07 7.25
N ILE A 271 11.53 -7.05 7.36
CA ILE A 271 10.72 -8.27 7.53
C ILE A 271 9.92 -8.57 6.26
N ASN A 272 9.22 -7.59 5.70
CA ASN A 272 8.31 -7.81 4.58
C ASN A 272 8.38 -6.67 3.55
N ASN A 273 9.31 -6.80 2.60
CA ASN A 273 9.54 -5.80 1.57
C ASN A 273 8.52 -5.87 0.41
N LEU A 274 7.80 -6.98 0.24
CA LEU A 274 6.78 -7.17 -0.79
C LEU A 274 5.55 -7.88 -0.19
N PRO A 275 4.64 -7.13 0.45
CA PRO A 275 3.61 -7.68 1.35
C PRO A 275 2.37 -8.22 0.60
N VAL A 276 2.55 -9.23 -0.25
CA VAL A 276 1.46 -9.91 -0.98
C VAL A 276 0.53 -10.67 -0.04
N ASP A 277 1.09 -11.25 1.02
CA ASP A 277 0.35 -11.95 2.08
C ASP A 277 -0.65 -11.02 2.78
N VAL A 278 -0.29 -9.75 2.98
CA VAL A 278 -1.17 -8.73 3.55
C VAL A 278 -2.27 -8.36 2.57
N MET A 279 -1.92 -8.18 1.29
CA MET A 279 -2.91 -7.85 0.25
C MET A 279 -3.97 -8.95 0.10
N LYS A 280 -3.57 -10.22 0.10
CA LYS A 280 -4.53 -11.35 -0.01
C LYS A 280 -5.50 -11.43 1.18
N LYS A 281 -5.09 -10.97 2.36
CA LYS A 281 -5.99 -10.86 3.52
C LYS A 281 -6.92 -9.65 3.41
N LEU A 282 -6.46 -8.57 2.79
CA LEU A 282 -7.20 -7.30 2.66
C LEU A 282 -8.19 -7.28 1.49
N CYS A 283 -7.87 -8.02 0.43
CA CYS A 283 -8.60 -8.05 -0.83
C CYS A 283 -8.65 -9.49 -1.34
N GLN A 284 -9.86 -10.04 -1.42
CA GLN A 284 -10.09 -11.29 -2.15
C GLN A 284 -10.14 -10.96 -3.64
N GLY A 285 -9.26 -11.57 -4.43
CA GLY A 285 -9.17 -11.31 -5.87
C GLY A 285 -7.75 -11.44 -6.40
N PHE A 286 -7.47 -10.69 -7.47
CA PHE A 286 -6.22 -10.73 -8.21
C PHE A 286 -5.15 -9.90 -7.52
N ALA A 287 -4.03 -10.51 -7.15
CA ALA A 287 -2.88 -9.84 -6.54
C ALA A 287 -1.77 -9.58 -7.57
N LEU A 288 -1.58 -8.31 -7.92
CA LEU A 288 -0.47 -7.84 -8.74
C LEU A 288 0.67 -7.34 -7.83
N ALA A 289 1.85 -7.93 -7.96
CA ALA A 289 3.03 -7.57 -7.17
C ALA A 289 4.10 -6.90 -8.05
N VAL A 290 4.62 -5.76 -7.61
CA VAL A 290 5.70 -5.02 -8.28
C VAL A 290 6.92 -4.99 -7.40
N ASP A 291 7.98 -5.64 -7.87
CA ASP A 291 9.25 -5.72 -7.17
C ASP A 291 10.32 -4.88 -7.87
N VAL A 292 10.82 -3.87 -7.16
CA VAL A 292 11.93 -3.00 -7.60
C VAL A 292 13.20 -3.23 -6.76
N SER A 293 13.18 -4.24 -5.89
CA SER A 293 14.22 -4.50 -4.89
C SER A 293 15.39 -5.34 -5.42
N GLU A 294 15.53 -5.42 -6.76
CA GLU A 294 16.49 -6.29 -7.45
C GLU A 294 17.84 -6.33 -6.74
N GLN A 295 18.21 -7.54 -6.33
CA GLN A 295 19.29 -7.77 -5.39
C GLN A 295 20.62 -7.35 -6.00
N LEU A 296 21.20 -6.28 -5.46
CA LEU A 296 22.62 -6.03 -5.64
C LEU A 296 23.35 -7.17 -4.92
N GLU A 297 23.78 -8.19 -5.66
CA GLU A 297 24.81 -9.10 -5.17
C GLU A 297 26.07 -8.26 -4.95
N PHE A 298 26.29 -7.82 -3.71
CA PHE A 298 27.56 -7.21 -3.33
C PHE A 298 28.65 -8.27 -3.40
N LYS A 299 29.21 -8.46 -4.59
CA LYS A 299 30.44 -9.24 -4.78
C LYS A 299 31.60 -8.26 -4.63
N SER A 300 32.39 -8.42 -3.59
CA SER A 300 33.68 -7.74 -3.52
C SER A 300 34.71 -8.56 -4.26
N LYS A 301 35.56 -7.90 -5.06
CA LYS A 301 36.77 -8.52 -5.62
C LYS A 301 37.86 -8.80 -4.58
N LEU A 302 37.69 -8.34 -3.34
CA LEU A 302 38.63 -8.62 -2.25
C LEU A 302 38.42 -10.04 -1.73
N THR A 303 39.48 -10.84 -1.72
CA THR A 303 39.48 -12.23 -1.23
C THR A 303 39.39 -12.30 0.30
N GLU A 304 40.09 -11.42 1.03
CA GLU A 304 39.97 -11.27 2.50
C GLU A 304 40.26 -9.83 2.93
N SER A 305 39.39 -9.25 3.77
CA SER A 305 39.63 -7.95 4.42
C SER A 305 38.74 -7.78 5.65
N TYR A 306 39.24 -8.17 6.83
CA TYR A 306 38.54 -7.98 8.11
C TYR A 306 38.80 -6.61 8.73
N THR A 307 39.84 -5.89 8.29
CA THR A 307 40.20 -4.56 8.76
C THR A 307 40.32 -3.56 7.62
N LEU A 308 39.53 -2.49 7.70
CA LEU A 308 39.53 -1.38 6.76
C LEU A 308 39.82 -0.09 7.52
N SER A 309 40.91 0.58 7.17
CA SER A 309 41.20 1.91 7.71
C SER A 309 40.41 2.97 6.93
N GLY A 310 39.55 3.71 7.63
CA GLY A 310 38.81 4.83 7.04
C GLY A 310 39.73 5.89 6.41
N TRP A 311 40.90 6.13 7.02
CA TRP A 311 41.91 7.03 6.47
C TRP A 311 42.54 6.49 5.18
N LYS A 312 42.81 5.17 5.11
CA LYS A 312 43.31 4.54 3.89
C LYS A 312 42.28 4.63 2.76
N LEU A 313 41.01 4.36 3.06
CA LEU A 313 39.90 4.50 2.09
C LEU A 313 39.73 5.94 1.61
N LEU A 314 39.85 6.92 2.51
CA LEU A 314 39.79 8.34 2.17
C LEU A 314 40.95 8.73 1.24
N TRP A 315 42.18 8.33 1.56
CA TRP A 315 43.36 8.58 0.73
C TRP A 315 43.27 7.92 -0.64
N GLN A 316 42.79 6.67 -0.72
CA GLN A 316 42.55 5.98 -1.98
C GLN A 316 41.46 6.65 -2.83
N ARG A 317 40.45 7.25 -2.19
CA ARG A 317 39.38 7.98 -2.88
C ARG A 317 39.83 9.34 -3.42
N LEU A 318 40.76 10.00 -2.74
CA LEU A 318 41.33 11.29 -3.15
C LEU A 318 42.46 11.16 -4.18
N ASN A 319 43.13 10.01 -4.25
CA ASN A 319 44.21 9.75 -5.21
C ASN A 319 43.64 9.27 -6.57
N PRO A 320 43.81 10.03 -7.67
CA PRO A 320 43.31 9.63 -8.99
C PRO A 320 44.02 8.40 -9.58
N PHE A 321 45.20 8.04 -9.08
CA PHE A 321 46.02 6.92 -9.56
C PHE A 321 45.86 5.64 -8.72
N SER A 322 45.04 5.66 -7.66
CA SER A 322 44.77 4.48 -6.85
C SER A 322 43.61 3.68 -7.42
N GLU A 323 43.68 2.34 -7.35
CA GLU A 323 42.51 1.50 -7.57
C GLU A 323 41.44 1.86 -6.53
N ARG A 324 40.21 2.08 -7.02
CA ARG A 324 39.07 2.36 -6.15
C ARG A 324 38.69 1.06 -5.44
N PRO A 325 38.61 1.06 -4.09
CA PRO A 325 38.24 -0.13 -3.35
C PRO A 325 36.83 -0.58 -3.73
N ASP A 326 36.70 -1.84 -4.12
CA ASP A 326 35.44 -2.49 -4.50
C ASP A 326 34.65 -2.90 -3.26
N ILE A 327 34.22 -1.90 -2.50
CA ILE A 327 33.55 -2.04 -1.20
C ILE A 327 32.30 -1.16 -1.19
N PRO A 328 31.13 -1.70 -0.78
CA PRO A 328 29.91 -0.91 -0.66
C PRO A 328 30.06 0.21 0.38
N ASN A 329 29.43 1.36 0.11
CA ASN A 329 29.40 2.45 1.10
C ASN A 329 28.45 2.13 2.27
N ILE A 330 28.58 2.86 3.39
CA ILE A 330 27.77 2.65 4.60
C ILE A 330 26.25 2.69 4.33
N LEU A 331 25.78 3.58 3.46
CA LEU A 331 24.35 3.69 3.14
C LEU A 331 23.86 2.45 2.38
N ASN A 332 24.65 1.91 1.45
CA ASN A 332 24.35 0.70 0.71
C ASN A 332 24.35 -0.53 1.63
N ILE A 333 25.29 -0.60 2.59
CA ILE A 333 25.35 -1.67 3.58
C ILE A 333 24.10 -1.63 4.46
N LEU A 334 23.77 -0.48 5.06
CA LEU A 334 22.58 -0.31 5.90
C LEU A 334 21.28 -0.61 5.14
N TYR A 335 21.18 -0.17 3.88
CA TYR A 335 20.04 -0.51 3.04
C TYR A 335 19.94 -2.03 2.77
N ARG A 336 21.07 -2.70 2.51
CA ARG A 336 21.08 -4.16 2.28
C ARG A 336 20.72 -4.95 3.52
N THR A 337 21.25 -4.58 4.68
CA THR A 337 20.88 -5.22 5.95
C THR A 337 19.40 -5.03 6.26
N THR A 338 18.85 -3.89 5.84
CA THR A 338 17.41 -3.61 5.95
C THR A 338 16.58 -4.43 4.97
N THR A 339 17.12 -5.09 3.94
CA THR A 339 16.31 -5.86 2.97
C THR A 339 16.57 -7.37 3.03
N VAL A 340 17.64 -7.80 3.69
CA VAL A 340 18.04 -9.22 3.70
C VAL A 340 17.01 -10.14 4.39
N GLY A 341 16.34 -9.65 5.44
CA GLY A 341 15.37 -10.45 6.19
C GLY A 341 14.09 -10.76 5.41
N SER A 342 13.76 -9.98 4.39
CA SER A 342 12.57 -10.16 3.56
C SER A 342 12.80 -11.00 2.30
N ILE A 343 14.01 -11.52 2.04
CA ILE A 343 14.30 -12.32 0.84
C ILE A 343 13.35 -13.53 0.72
N ARG A 344 13.13 -14.25 1.83
CA ARG A 344 12.20 -15.39 1.86
C ARG A 344 10.76 -14.96 1.61
N CYS A 345 10.34 -13.82 2.14
CA CYS A 345 9.01 -13.26 1.90
C CYS A 345 8.82 -12.86 0.44
N ILE A 346 9.84 -12.29 -0.21
CA ILE A 346 9.80 -11.96 -1.65
C ILE A 346 9.68 -13.23 -2.50
N GLU A 347 10.40 -14.30 -2.16
CA GLU A 347 10.27 -15.59 -2.85
C GLU A 347 8.87 -16.19 -2.68
N SER A 348 8.28 -16.12 -1.48
CA SER A 348 6.89 -16.53 -1.26
C SER A 348 5.93 -15.68 -2.08
N ALA A 349 6.10 -14.36 -2.05
CA ALA A 349 5.28 -13.39 -2.76
C ALA A 349 5.30 -13.61 -4.28
N LYS A 350 6.43 -14.02 -4.87
CA LYS A 350 6.53 -14.40 -6.30
C LYS A 350 5.62 -15.56 -6.67
N ASN A 351 5.50 -16.55 -5.77
CA ASN A 351 4.66 -17.72 -5.99
C ASN A 351 3.19 -17.46 -5.66
N GLU A 352 2.93 -16.56 -4.71
CA GLU A 352 1.59 -16.21 -4.28
C GLU A 352 0.91 -15.18 -5.18
N ALA A 353 1.65 -14.25 -5.80
CA ALA A 353 1.08 -13.24 -6.67
C ALA A 353 0.54 -13.87 -7.97
N ASP A 354 -0.62 -13.39 -8.42
CA ASP A 354 -1.22 -13.82 -9.69
C ASP A 354 -0.47 -13.21 -10.89
N LEU A 355 0.07 -12.00 -10.70
CA LEU A 355 1.05 -11.39 -11.61
C LEU A 355 2.18 -10.74 -10.84
N TYR A 356 3.41 -11.18 -11.13
CA TYR A 356 4.63 -10.58 -10.63
C TYR A 356 5.33 -9.77 -11.72
N LEU A 357 5.56 -8.48 -11.45
CA LEU A 357 6.31 -7.56 -12.28
C LEU A 357 7.65 -7.22 -11.61
N ASN A 358 8.73 -7.26 -12.39
CA ASN A 358 10.05 -6.86 -11.93
C ASN A 358 10.71 -5.93 -12.95
N PRO A 359 10.34 -4.63 -12.93
CA PRO A 359 10.87 -3.67 -13.88
C PRO A 359 12.41 -3.58 -13.82
N PRO A 360 13.10 -3.42 -14.98
CA PRO A 360 14.56 -3.44 -15.06
C PRO A 360 15.20 -2.13 -14.55
N VAL A 361 15.20 -1.95 -13.23
CA VAL A 361 15.66 -0.73 -12.55
C VAL A 361 16.94 -0.92 -11.71
N SER A 362 17.57 -2.10 -11.75
CA SER A 362 18.86 -2.36 -11.09
C SER A 362 19.98 -1.40 -11.47
N LYS A 363 19.98 -0.89 -12.71
CA LYS A 363 20.95 0.09 -13.20
C LYS A 363 20.92 1.43 -12.45
N PHE A 364 19.83 1.74 -11.75
CA PHE A 364 19.71 2.96 -10.96
C PHE A 364 20.11 2.71 -9.51
N GLY A 365 20.75 3.70 -8.88
CA GLY A 365 21.07 3.66 -7.46
C GLY A 365 19.82 3.79 -6.59
N VAL A 366 19.79 3.13 -5.43
CA VAL A 366 18.68 3.23 -4.46
C VAL A 366 18.55 4.63 -3.83
N PHE A 367 19.57 5.48 -3.99
CA PHE A 367 19.57 6.88 -3.58
C PHE A 367 19.75 7.85 -4.78
N ASP A 368 19.45 7.41 -6.01
CA ASP A 368 19.51 8.25 -7.22
C ASP A 368 18.20 9.01 -7.46
N TRP A 369 18.06 10.15 -6.79
CA TRP A 369 16.89 11.03 -6.91
C TRP A 369 16.89 11.91 -8.17
N SER A 370 17.93 11.80 -9.02
CA SER A 370 18.06 12.60 -10.24
C SER A 370 17.46 11.94 -11.47
N SER A 371 17.31 10.61 -11.45
CA SER A 371 16.85 9.81 -12.58
C SER A 371 15.36 9.45 -12.52
N ILE A 372 14.54 10.23 -11.80
CA ILE A 372 13.12 9.89 -11.53
C ILE A 372 12.35 9.59 -12.82
N ASP A 373 12.42 10.47 -13.84
CA ASP A 373 11.73 10.27 -15.12
C ASP A 373 12.11 8.95 -15.80
N LYS A 374 13.41 8.65 -15.86
CA LYS A 374 13.92 7.43 -16.50
C LYS A 374 13.49 6.17 -15.75
N ILE A 375 13.33 6.26 -14.43
CA ILE A 375 12.86 5.15 -13.59
C ILE A 375 11.36 4.94 -13.81
N ILE A 376 10.57 6.01 -13.87
CA ILE A 376 9.13 5.95 -14.21
C ILE A 376 8.94 5.29 -15.58
N ASP A 377 9.68 5.76 -16.60
CA ASP A 377 9.59 5.21 -17.95
C ASP A 377 9.97 3.73 -18.01
N ALA A 378 10.97 3.29 -17.25
CA ALA A 378 11.35 1.88 -17.17
C ALA A 378 10.22 1.01 -16.60
N GLY A 379 9.53 1.48 -15.54
CA GLY A 379 8.36 0.81 -14.97
C GLY A 379 7.20 0.71 -15.96
N TYR A 380 6.92 1.80 -16.67
CA TYR A 380 5.84 1.87 -17.67
C TYR A 380 6.07 0.92 -18.86
N GLN A 381 7.23 1.01 -19.49
CA GLN A 381 7.55 0.21 -20.69
C GLN A 381 7.60 -1.28 -20.40
N ASP A 382 8.12 -1.67 -19.24
CA ASP A 382 8.16 -3.08 -18.84
C ASP A 382 6.78 -3.64 -18.57
N THR A 383 5.93 -2.85 -17.88
CA THR A 383 4.55 -3.25 -17.57
C THR A 383 3.74 -3.43 -18.85
N LEU A 384 3.80 -2.49 -19.80
CA LEU A 384 3.09 -2.63 -21.08
C LEU A 384 3.49 -3.92 -21.81
N ARG A 385 4.80 -4.16 -21.94
CA ARG A 385 5.31 -5.39 -22.58
C ARG A 385 4.79 -6.65 -21.88
N ARG A 386 4.69 -6.63 -20.55
CA ARG A 386 4.23 -7.79 -19.79
C ARG A 386 2.71 -7.98 -19.90
N LEU A 387 1.94 -6.90 -19.93
CA LEU A 387 0.50 -6.95 -20.14
C LEU A 387 0.14 -7.45 -21.54
N GLU A 388 0.92 -7.14 -22.57
CA GLU A 388 0.75 -7.70 -23.92
C GLU A 388 1.00 -9.21 -23.98
N GLN A 389 1.89 -9.73 -23.14
CA GLN A 389 2.24 -11.16 -23.07
C GLN A 389 1.28 -11.97 -22.20
N CYS A 390 0.55 -11.31 -21.30
CA CYS A 390 -0.44 -11.95 -20.45
C CYS A 390 -1.77 -12.06 -21.20
N ASP A 391 -2.48 -13.16 -21.00
CA ASP A 391 -3.86 -13.26 -21.48
C ASP A 391 -4.72 -12.25 -20.73
N THR A 392 -5.00 -11.12 -21.39
CA THR A 392 -5.75 -10.00 -20.80
C THR A 392 -7.20 -10.36 -20.45
N ALA A 393 -7.68 -11.56 -20.80
CA ALA A 393 -8.94 -12.12 -20.32
C ALA A 393 -8.92 -12.43 -18.81
N ALA A 394 -7.74 -12.52 -18.17
CA ALA A 394 -7.61 -12.72 -16.73
C ALA A 394 -7.92 -11.46 -15.89
N PHE A 395 -7.99 -10.27 -16.50
CA PHE A 395 -8.28 -9.02 -15.80
C PHE A 395 -9.77 -8.65 -15.87
N PRO A 396 -10.41 -8.28 -14.75
CA PRO A 396 -11.70 -7.61 -14.79
C PRO A 396 -11.53 -6.24 -15.47
N ARG A 397 -11.91 -6.13 -16.73
CA ARG A 397 -11.81 -4.87 -17.49
C ARG A 397 -12.87 -3.88 -17.04
N HIS A 398 -12.56 -2.59 -17.09
CA HIS A 398 -13.58 -1.55 -17.06
C HIS A 398 -14.55 -1.74 -18.23
N VAL A 399 -15.85 -1.83 -17.95
CA VAL A 399 -16.88 -1.62 -18.99
C VAL A 399 -16.77 -0.16 -19.41
N ASN A 400 -16.28 0.07 -20.63
CA ASN A 400 -16.14 1.41 -21.18
C ASN A 400 -17.55 1.99 -21.46
N PRO A 401 -17.97 3.11 -20.85
CA PRO A 401 -19.31 3.66 -21.05
C PRO A 401 -19.56 4.21 -22.47
N GLN A 402 -18.56 4.18 -23.35
CA GLN A 402 -18.69 4.58 -24.76
C GLN A 402 -18.79 3.40 -25.75
N ALA A 403 -18.87 2.15 -25.27
CA ALA A 403 -19.16 1.00 -26.12
C ALA A 403 -20.60 0.54 -25.88
N THR A 404 -21.56 1.34 -26.37
CA THR A 404 -22.90 0.86 -26.69
C THR A 404 -22.99 0.77 -28.21
N ASP A 405 -22.99 -0.45 -28.73
CA ASP A 405 -23.73 -0.81 -29.93
C ASP A 405 -24.95 -1.64 -29.50
#